data_AF-U4KFJ1-F1
#
_entry.id   AF-U4KFJ1-F1
#
_cell.length_a   1.000
_cell.length_b   1.000
_cell.length_c   1.000
_cell.angle_alpha   90.00
_cell.angle_beta   90.00
_cell.angle_gamma   90.00
#
_symmetry.space_group_name_H-M   'P 1'
#
loop_
_entity.id
_entity.type
_entity.pdbx_description
1 polymer ?
#
loop_
_entity_poly.entity_id
_entity_poly.type
_entity_poly.pdbx_seq_one_letter_code
_entity_poly.pdbx_strand_id
1 'polypeptide(L)'
;MLWLLLVAAVVIFWLVGVDRPKLKMEFKDGELSSHKGHLPAGFKHNCLEIAHKNPFSGVIKVYTTRNGARLTFTKSIPNKIQQRIRNVFPHQGFKNDSSKKSA
;
A
#
# COMPACT_ATOMS: atom_id res chain seq x y z
N MET A 1 -10.11 -12.99 -37.59
CA MET A 1 -8.88 -13.15 -36.79
C MET A 1 -8.38 -11.84 -36.17
N LEU A 2 -8.41 -10.70 -36.88
CA LEU A 2 -7.98 -9.38 -36.33
C LEU A 2 -8.77 -8.92 -35.08
N TRP A 3 -10.09 -9.17 -35.07
CA TRP A 3 -10.96 -8.82 -33.94
C TRP A 3 -10.58 -9.51 -32.62
N LEU A 4 -10.12 -10.75 -32.68
CA LEU A 4 -9.65 -11.49 -31.49
C LEU A 4 -8.40 -10.84 -30.89
N LEU A 5 -7.49 -10.36 -31.74
CA LEU A 5 -6.29 -9.65 -31.29
C LEU A 5 -6.63 -8.30 -30.62
N LEU A 6 -7.61 -7.57 -31.16
CA LEU A 6 -8.08 -6.32 -30.53
C LEU A 6 -8.72 -6.57 -29.15
N VAL A 7 -9.58 -7.57 -29.03
CA VAL A 7 -10.20 -7.92 -27.74
C VAL A 7 -9.14 -8.35 -26.73
N ALA A 8 -8.17 -9.19 -27.15
CA ALA A 8 -7.07 -9.60 -26.28
C ALA A 8 -6.23 -8.40 -25.79
N ALA A 9 -5.93 -7.44 -26.67
CA ALA A 9 -5.19 -6.23 -26.30
C ALA A 9 -5.95 -5.37 -25.27
N VAL A 10 -7.26 -5.20 -25.45
CA VAL A 10 -8.11 -4.46 -24.49
C VAL A 10 -8.18 -5.16 -23.14
N VAL A 11 -8.30 -6.50 -23.12
CA VAL A 11 -8.32 -7.29 -21.88
C VAL A 11 -6.99 -7.18 -21.14
N ILE A 12 -5.86 -7.29 -21.83
CA ILE A 12 -4.53 -7.14 -21.21
C ILE A 12 -4.37 -5.72 -20.66
N PHE A 13 -4.75 -4.70 -21.43
CA PHE A 13 -4.67 -3.30 -21.00
C PHE A 13 -5.51 -3.05 -19.74
N TRP A 14 -6.74 -3.59 -19.70
CA TRP A 14 -7.60 -3.50 -18.53
C TRP A 14 -7.01 -4.22 -17.32
N LEU A 15 -6.46 -5.42 -17.51
CA LEU A 15 -5.90 -6.24 -16.43
C LEU A 15 -4.62 -5.62 -15.84
N VAL A 16 -3.81 -4.95 -16.66
CA VAL A 16 -2.62 -4.20 -16.22
C VAL A 16 -3.00 -2.87 -15.54
N GLY A 17 -4.06 -2.21 -16.00
CA GLY A 17 -4.52 -0.92 -15.48
C GLY A 17 -5.23 -0.98 -14.11
N VAL A 18 -5.70 -2.16 -13.68
CA VAL A 18 -6.37 -2.35 -12.38
C VAL A 18 -5.32 -2.44 -11.25
N ASP A 19 -4.69 -1.32 -10.96
CA ASP A 19 -3.81 -1.13 -9.80
C ASP A 19 -4.69 -0.78 -8.58
N ARG A 20 -5.13 -1.78 -7.81
CA ARG A 20 -6.02 -1.63 -6.64
C ARG A 20 -5.24 -1.77 -5.31
N PRO A 21 -4.49 -0.74 -4.87
CA PRO A 21 -3.87 -0.77 -3.54
C PRO A 21 -4.96 -0.71 -2.46
N LYS A 22 -4.88 -1.59 -1.46
CA LYS A 22 -5.82 -1.61 -0.32
C LYS A 22 -5.56 -0.48 0.66
N LEU A 23 -4.34 0.02 0.68
CA LEU A 23 -3.95 1.18 1.47
C LEU A 23 -2.96 2.04 0.67
N LYS A 24 -3.22 3.33 0.58
CA LYS A 24 -2.29 4.32 0.02
C LYS A 24 -2.11 5.42 1.05
N MET A 25 -0.88 5.78 1.35
CA MET A 25 -0.52 6.93 2.18
C MET A 25 0.42 7.83 1.42
N GLU A 26 0.20 9.12 1.53
CA GLU A 26 1.06 10.14 0.96
C GLU A 26 1.63 10.98 2.09
N PHE A 27 2.95 11.02 2.17
CA PHE A 27 3.69 11.83 3.11
C PHE A 27 4.35 12.99 2.37
N LYS A 28 4.26 14.19 2.95
CA LYS A 28 4.93 15.40 2.48
C LYS A 28 5.63 16.03 3.67
N ASP A 29 6.95 16.17 3.56
CA ASP A 29 7.84 16.85 4.50
C ASP A 29 7.67 16.43 5.97
N GLY A 30 7.43 15.12 6.20
CA GLY A 30 7.23 14.58 7.54
C GLY A 30 5.78 14.59 8.04
N GLU A 31 4.84 15.08 7.25
CA GLU A 31 3.41 15.05 7.56
C GLU A 31 2.63 14.10 6.66
N LEU A 32 1.56 13.50 7.21
CA LEU A 32 0.64 12.66 6.45
C LEU A 32 -0.36 13.56 5.69
N SER A 33 -0.08 13.80 4.42
CA SER A 33 -0.92 14.59 3.52
C SER A 33 -2.25 13.91 3.21
N SER A 34 -2.23 12.59 2.96
CA SER A 34 -3.44 11.85 2.63
C SER A 34 -3.32 10.36 2.92
N HIS A 35 -4.43 9.73 3.26
CA HIS A 35 -4.53 8.28 3.38
C HIS A 35 -5.83 7.78 2.75
N LYS A 36 -5.77 6.63 2.09
CA LYS A 36 -6.91 5.96 1.45
C LYS A 36 -6.88 4.48 1.79
N GLY A 37 -7.97 3.98 2.36
CA GLY A 37 -8.12 2.57 2.77
C GLY A 37 -8.14 2.40 4.29
N HIS A 38 -8.32 1.15 4.74
CA HIS A 38 -8.33 0.83 6.16
C HIS A 38 -6.92 0.90 6.74
N LEU A 39 -6.72 1.80 7.69
CA LEU A 39 -5.42 2.12 8.28
C LEU A 39 -5.48 1.83 9.78
N PRO A 40 -4.79 0.78 10.28
CA PRO A 40 -4.78 0.49 11.70
C PRO A 40 -4.20 1.65 12.52
N ALA A 41 -4.86 2.04 13.61
CA ALA A 41 -4.48 3.20 14.42
C ALA A 41 -3.02 3.15 14.92
N GLY A 42 -2.55 1.97 15.34
CA GLY A 42 -1.15 1.76 15.73
C GLY A 42 -0.16 2.01 14.59
N PHE A 43 -0.50 1.61 13.36
CA PHE A 43 0.38 1.86 12.20
C PHE A 43 0.43 3.34 11.83
N LYS A 44 -0.69 4.06 11.95
CA LYS A 44 -0.75 5.53 11.76
C LYS A 44 0.23 6.24 12.68
N HIS A 45 0.13 5.95 13.98
CA HIS A 45 0.93 6.59 15.00
C HIS A 45 2.43 6.35 14.79
N ASN A 46 2.82 5.09 14.58
CA ASN A 46 4.21 4.73 14.32
C ASN A 46 4.76 5.41 13.04
N CYS A 47 3.96 5.47 11.96
CA CYS A 47 4.38 6.17 10.75
C CYS A 47 4.58 7.66 10.98
N LEU A 48 3.67 8.31 11.73
CA LEU A 48 3.78 9.72 12.09
C LEU A 48 5.02 9.98 12.97
N GLU A 49 5.29 9.16 13.97
CA GLU A 49 6.51 9.29 14.78
C GLU A 49 7.80 9.15 13.95
N ILE A 50 7.82 8.22 12.99
CA ILE A 50 8.96 8.07 12.07
C ILE A 50 9.11 9.33 11.21
N ALA A 51 8.01 9.87 10.72
CA ALA A 51 7.97 11.06 9.87
C ALA A 51 8.37 12.34 10.63
N HIS A 52 7.95 12.50 11.89
CA HIS A 52 8.38 13.59 12.76
C HIS A 52 9.88 13.52 13.08
N LYS A 53 10.42 12.32 13.35
CA LYS A 53 11.84 12.16 13.66
C LYS A 53 12.73 12.31 12.44
N ASN A 54 12.23 11.99 11.25
CA ASN A 54 12.96 12.07 9.99
C ASN A 54 11.97 12.53 8.91
N PRO A 55 11.92 13.84 8.58
CA PRO A 55 11.00 14.32 7.56
C PRO A 55 11.32 13.64 6.22
N PHE A 56 10.31 13.05 5.60
CA PHE A 56 10.42 12.42 4.29
C PHE A 56 9.17 12.70 3.47
N SER A 57 9.37 12.71 2.15
CA SER A 57 8.32 12.94 1.16
C SER A 57 8.21 11.71 0.27
N GLY A 58 7.01 11.17 0.12
CA GLY A 58 6.79 9.98 -0.70
C GLY A 58 5.46 9.28 -0.49
N VAL A 59 5.20 8.28 -1.33
CA VAL A 59 3.98 7.49 -1.28
C VAL A 59 4.30 6.09 -0.79
N ILE A 60 3.47 5.60 0.13
CA ILE A 60 3.49 4.24 0.64
C ILE A 60 2.21 3.56 0.17
N LYS A 61 2.35 2.45 -0.54
CA LYS A 61 1.24 1.61 -0.99
C LYS A 61 1.30 0.26 -0.31
N VAL A 62 0.16 -0.25 0.12
CA VAL A 62 0.01 -1.63 0.62
C VAL A 62 -0.90 -2.39 -0.32
N TYR A 63 -0.39 -3.53 -0.77
CA TYR A 63 -1.07 -4.49 -1.62
C TYR A 63 -1.36 -5.75 -0.82
N THR A 64 -2.58 -6.25 -0.85
CA THR A 64 -2.88 -7.60 -0.33
C THR A 64 -2.41 -8.64 -1.35
N THR A 65 -1.57 -9.56 -0.93
CA THR A 65 -1.12 -10.71 -1.72
C THR A 65 -1.71 -12.00 -1.13
N ARG A 66 -1.58 -13.12 -1.86
CA ARG A 66 -2.04 -14.45 -1.37
C ARG A 66 -1.46 -14.82 0.00
N ASN A 67 -0.26 -14.32 0.31
CA ASN A 67 0.50 -14.67 1.52
C ASN A 67 0.47 -13.56 2.58
N GLY A 68 -0.34 -12.51 2.41
CA GLY A 68 -0.46 -11.42 3.39
C GLY A 68 -0.53 -10.04 2.74
N ALA A 69 0.25 -9.09 3.25
CA ALA A 69 0.30 -7.73 2.73
C ALA A 69 1.74 -7.34 2.37
N ARG A 70 1.90 -6.73 1.20
CA ARG A 70 3.16 -6.24 0.65
C ARG A 70 3.17 -4.72 0.66
N LEU A 71 4.23 -4.15 1.22
CA LEU A 71 4.54 -2.72 1.20
C LEU A 71 5.36 -2.36 -0.03
N THR A 72 4.95 -1.31 -0.73
CA THR A 72 5.67 -0.70 -1.85
C THR A 72 5.88 0.79 -1.56
N PHE A 73 7.11 1.26 -1.75
CA PHE A 73 7.52 2.64 -1.45
C PHE A 73 7.92 3.36 -2.75
N THR A 74 7.70 4.68 -2.81
CA THR A 74 8.28 5.53 -3.86
C THR A 74 9.79 5.68 -3.66
N LYS A 75 10.53 5.87 -4.75
CA LYS A 75 12.00 6.09 -4.75
C LYS A 75 12.46 7.31 -3.94
N SER A 76 11.54 8.23 -3.62
CA SER A 76 11.82 9.41 -2.79
C SER A 76 12.02 9.07 -1.31
N ILE A 77 11.61 7.89 -0.86
CA ILE A 77 11.76 7.46 0.55
C ILE A 77 13.11 6.75 0.73
N PRO A 78 14.01 7.25 1.59
CA PRO A 78 15.29 6.61 1.89
C PRO A 78 15.13 5.17 2.40
N ASN A 79 16.04 4.27 2.00
CA ASN A 79 16.00 2.85 2.38
C ASN A 79 15.95 2.62 3.91
N LYS A 80 16.63 3.47 4.69
CA LYS A 80 16.60 3.41 6.17
C LYS A 80 15.18 3.63 6.71
N ILE A 81 14.44 4.58 6.15
CA ILE A 81 13.07 4.88 6.53
C ILE A 81 12.13 3.76 6.06
N GLN A 82 12.30 3.26 4.84
CA GLN A 82 11.52 2.12 4.34
C GLN A 82 11.64 0.90 5.27
N GLN A 83 12.85 0.62 5.76
CA GLN A 83 13.07 -0.51 6.67
C GLN A 83 12.41 -0.28 8.04
N ARG A 84 12.47 0.93 8.60
CA ARG A 84 11.76 1.27 9.83
C ARG A 84 10.26 1.10 9.68
N ILE A 85 9.69 1.53 8.54
CA ILE A 85 8.27 1.38 8.24
C ILE A 85 7.89 -0.10 8.10
N ARG A 86 8.75 -0.93 7.48
CA ARG A 86 8.56 -2.39 7.44
C ARG A 86 8.53 -3.01 8.84
N ASN A 87 9.38 -2.56 9.76
CA ASN A 87 9.44 -3.10 11.12
C ASN A 87 8.19 -2.79 11.95
N VAL A 88 7.58 -1.62 11.75
CA VAL A 88 6.35 -1.22 12.45
C VAL A 88 5.08 -1.68 11.72
N PHE A 89 5.22 -2.41 10.62
CA PHE A 89 4.09 -2.82 9.81
C PHE A 89 3.29 -3.94 10.48
N PRO A 90 1.97 -3.75 10.72
CA PRO A 90 1.18 -4.78 11.36
C PRO A 90 0.86 -5.90 10.35
N HIS A 91 1.71 -6.92 10.28
CA HIS A 91 1.54 -8.09 9.42
C HIS A 91 0.20 -8.82 9.65
N GLN A 92 -0.35 -8.74 10.86
CA GLN A 92 -1.65 -9.32 11.21
C GLN A 92 -2.84 -8.41 10.90
N GLY A 93 -2.66 -7.09 10.88
CA GLY A 93 -3.75 -6.11 10.67
C GLY A 93 -4.28 -6.03 9.24
N PHE A 94 -3.61 -6.68 8.29
CA PHE A 94 -4.00 -6.75 6.88
C PHE A 94 -4.31 -8.16 6.40
N LYS A 95 -4.42 -9.15 7.31
CA LYS A 95 -4.95 -10.47 6.94
C LYS A 95 -6.36 -10.27 6.40
N ASN A 96 -6.63 -10.85 5.23
CA ASN A 96 -7.96 -10.84 4.63
C ASN A 96 -8.97 -11.29 5.68
N ASP A 97 -9.99 -10.46 5.90
CA ASP A 97 -11.15 -10.73 6.74
C ASP A 97 -12.05 -11.79 6.08
N SER A 98 -11.46 -12.96 5.77
CA SER A 98 -12.20 -14.15 5.34
C SER A 98 -12.71 -14.96 6.53
N SER A 99 -12.61 -14.44 7.77
CA SER A 99 -13.01 -15.15 8.99
C SER A 99 -14.24 -14.57 9.71
N LYS A 100 -14.99 -13.62 9.14
CA LYS A 100 -16.28 -13.19 9.71
C LYS A 100 -17.45 -13.49 8.77
N LYS A 101 -17.73 -14.79 8.60
CA LYS A 101 -19.06 -15.28 8.21
C LYS A 101 -19.35 -16.59 8.93
N SER A 102 -19.53 -16.49 10.25
CA SER A 102 -20.15 -17.53 11.08
C SER A 102 -20.67 -16.84 12.35
N ALA A 103 -21.91 -16.36 12.25
CA ALA A 103 -22.85 -16.20 13.35
C ALA A 103 -24.25 -16.17 12.73
#